data_AF-A0A5E7E6J2-F1
#
_entry.id   AF-A0A5E7E6J2-F1
#
_cell.length_a   1.000
_cell.length_b   1.000
_cell.length_c   1.000
_cell.angle_alpha   90.00
_cell.angle_beta   90.00
_cell.angle_gamma   90.00
#
_symmetry.space_group_name_H-M   'P 1'
#
loop_
_entity.id
_entity.type
_entity.pdbx_description
1 polymer ?
#
loop_
_entity_poly.entity_id
_entity_poly.type
_entity_poly.pdbx_seq_one_letter_code
_entity_poly.pdbx_strand_id
1 'polypeptide(L)'
;MSDLLTSGIYLQKIEEVDDIQIKIFIMRNVDTLVSGQIDYFKNSTPLTLHIKEEGRALKLDFDPWSDINVTPDSSIDQKDIDAITALALAYYHQSTIGLENAAYLRHLSTGELNQIVIEMWDAGEHPHPLSIFDAFDAIKRKDDPDFYITKFDEETRDRIEVGDDLQSLAHAFIKLKL
;
A
#
# COMPACT_ATOMS: atom_id res chain seq x y z
N MET A 1 8.66 -25.09 7.75
CA MET A 1 7.47 -24.69 6.98
C MET A 1 7.26 -23.24 7.28
N SER A 2 7.76 -22.36 6.43
CA SER A 2 7.90 -20.93 6.71
C SER A 2 7.72 -20.18 5.39
N ASP A 3 6.48 -20.10 4.91
CA ASP A 3 6.12 -19.43 3.64
C ASP A 3 4.88 -18.52 3.81
N LEU A 4 4.65 -17.95 5.01
CA LEU A 4 3.57 -16.97 5.24
C LEU A 4 4.11 -15.56 5.55
N LEU A 5 5.38 -15.32 5.22
CA LEU A 5 5.98 -13.99 5.29
C LEU A 5 5.58 -13.21 4.05
N THR A 6 4.78 -12.17 4.24
CA THR A 6 4.37 -11.25 3.16
C THR A 6 5.14 -9.95 3.27
N SER A 7 5.51 -9.39 2.13
CA SER A 7 6.02 -8.02 2.03
C SER A 7 4.98 -7.15 1.35
N GLY A 8 4.90 -5.89 1.76
CA GLY A 8 3.90 -4.96 1.29
C GLY A 8 4.24 -3.52 1.63
N ILE A 9 3.34 -2.61 1.28
CA ILE A 9 3.47 -1.19 1.58
C ILE A 9 2.23 -0.74 2.33
N TYR A 10 2.47 -0.07 3.45
CA TYR A 10 1.44 0.64 4.20
C TYR A 10 1.49 2.13 3.84
N LEU A 11 0.32 2.69 3.54
CA LEU A 11 0.11 4.08 3.13
C LEU A 11 -0.90 4.73 4.06
N GLN A 12 -0.56 5.89 4.61
CA GLN A 12 -1.44 6.67 5.47
C GLN A 12 -1.45 8.12 5.02
N LYS A 13 -2.66 8.70 4.88
CA LYS A 13 -2.85 10.10 4.55
C LYS A 13 -3.07 10.89 5.83
N ILE A 14 -2.36 12.02 5.96
CA ILE A 14 -2.48 12.95 7.08
C ILE A 14 -2.74 14.33 6.48
N GLU A 15 -3.85 14.93 6.86
CA GLU A 15 -4.23 16.28 6.42
C GLU A 15 -3.83 17.30 7.49
N GLU A 16 -2.91 18.19 7.14
CA GLU A 16 -2.58 19.39 7.90
C GLU A 16 -3.10 20.63 7.15
N VAL A 17 -3.16 21.78 7.83
CA VAL A 17 -3.81 23.01 7.33
C VAL A 17 -3.28 23.47 5.95
N ASP A 18 -1.99 23.25 5.67
CA ASP A 18 -1.33 23.69 4.43
C ASP A 18 -0.46 22.58 3.77
N ASP A 19 -0.56 21.36 4.26
CA ASP A 19 0.28 20.23 3.84
C ASP A 19 -0.49 18.92 3.95
N ILE A 20 -0.53 18.15 2.87
CA ILE A 20 -1.05 16.79 2.92
C ILE A 20 0.14 15.85 2.86
N GLN A 21 0.28 15.02 3.88
CA GLN A 21 1.38 14.07 3.99
C GLN A 21 0.87 12.67 3.69
N ILE A 22 1.54 11.96 2.79
CA ILE A 22 1.38 10.53 2.63
C ILE A 22 2.59 9.86 3.30
N LYS A 23 2.36 9.21 4.44
CA LYS A 23 3.35 8.36 5.08
C LYS A 23 3.37 7.01 4.40
N ILE A 24 4.56 6.52 4.08
CA ILE A 24 4.81 5.32 3.31
C ILE A 24 5.75 4.43 4.12
N PHE A 25 5.31 3.23 4.43
CA PHE A 25 6.10 2.25 5.17
C PHE A 25 6.23 0.99 4.34
N ILE A 26 7.47 0.64 3.97
CA ILE A 26 7.74 -0.63 3.30
C ILE A 26 7.90 -1.70 4.38
N MET A 27 6.98 -2.64 4.39
CA MET A 27 6.91 -3.70 5.38
C MET A 27 7.43 -4.99 4.77
N ARG A 28 8.42 -5.61 5.41
CA ARG A 28 9.05 -6.85 4.94
C ARG A 28 8.88 -7.94 5.98
N ASN A 29 8.66 -9.17 5.53
CA ASN A 29 8.56 -10.35 6.39
C ASN A 29 7.48 -10.23 7.48
N VAL A 30 6.29 -9.77 7.10
CA VAL A 30 5.13 -9.71 7.99
C VAL A 30 4.55 -11.12 8.15
N ASP A 31 4.51 -11.63 9.39
CA ASP A 31 3.86 -12.90 9.72
C ASP A 31 2.36 -12.67 9.96
N THR A 32 1.53 -13.23 9.06
CA THR A 32 0.06 -13.05 9.11
C THR A 32 -0.63 -13.87 10.19
N LEU A 33 0.07 -14.78 10.88
CA LEU A 33 -0.52 -15.68 11.89
C LEU A 33 -0.33 -15.19 13.32
N VAL A 34 0.53 -14.20 13.55
CA VAL A 34 0.84 -13.74 14.91
C VAL A 34 -0.06 -12.56 15.27
N SER A 35 -1.18 -12.86 15.91
CA SER A 35 -2.16 -11.89 16.42
C SER A 35 -1.71 -11.12 17.67
N GLY A 36 -0.41 -11.05 17.95
CA GLY A 36 0.12 -10.45 19.18
C GLY A 36 1.36 -9.60 18.96
N GLN A 37 1.23 -8.29 19.19
CA GLN A 37 2.31 -7.31 19.41
C GLN A 37 3.55 -7.42 18.50
N ILE A 38 3.38 -7.78 17.22
CA ILE A 38 4.43 -7.52 16.24
C ILE A 38 4.31 -6.04 15.91
N ASP A 39 5.30 -5.26 16.33
CA ASP A 39 5.52 -3.93 15.78
C ASP A 39 5.96 -4.11 14.33
N TYR A 40 4.98 -4.07 13.44
CA TYR A 40 5.18 -4.28 12.01
C TYR A 40 6.07 -3.20 11.37
N PHE A 41 6.33 -2.10 12.09
CA PHE A 41 7.11 -0.96 11.64
C PHE A 41 8.52 -0.92 12.25
N LYS A 42 8.85 -1.83 13.17
CA LYS A 42 10.11 -1.82 13.95
C LYS A 42 11.38 -1.72 13.10
N ASN A 43 11.34 -2.23 11.87
CA ASN A 43 12.45 -2.22 10.92
C ASN A 43 12.15 -1.41 9.65
N SER A 44 11.03 -0.69 9.59
CA SER A 44 10.69 0.15 8.43
C SER A 44 11.03 1.60 8.72
N THR A 45 11.84 2.21 7.86
CA THR A 45 11.93 3.67 7.87
C THR A 45 10.75 4.26 7.09
N PRO A 46 9.98 5.17 7.69
CA PRO A 46 8.97 5.91 6.96
C PRO A 46 9.60 6.78 5.86
N LEU A 47 8.97 6.76 4.69
CA LEU A 47 9.08 7.86 3.72
C LEU A 47 7.85 8.75 3.86
N THR A 48 8.00 10.04 3.61
CA THR A 48 6.89 11.00 3.64
C THR A 48 6.83 11.76 2.33
N LEU A 49 5.74 11.60 1.58
CA LEU A 49 5.44 12.48 0.46
C LEU A 49 4.65 13.68 0.98
N HIS A 50 5.24 14.87 0.91
CA HIS A 50 4.56 16.13 1.12
C HIS A 50 3.89 16.58 -0.17
N ILE A 51 2.60 16.88 -0.08
CA ILE A 51 1.75 17.35 -1.17
C ILE A 51 1.22 18.72 -0.76
N LYS A 52 1.77 19.76 -1.40
CA LYS A 52 1.43 21.16 -1.15
C LYS A 52 0.76 21.78 -2.37
N GLU A 53 0.10 22.91 -2.15
CA GLU A 53 -0.51 23.72 -3.20
C GLU A 53 -1.48 22.88 -4.07
N GLU A 54 -2.36 22.10 -3.43
CA GLU A 54 -3.33 21.23 -4.12
C GLU A 54 -2.67 20.22 -5.10
N GLY A 55 -1.49 19.72 -4.75
CA GLY A 55 -0.77 18.73 -5.56
C GLY A 55 0.18 19.30 -6.62
N ARG A 56 0.38 20.62 -6.65
CA ARG A 56 1.34 21.26 -7.58
C ARG A 56 2.79 21.16 -7.12
N ALA A 57 3.01 21.05 -5.82
CA ALA A 57 4.34 20.92 -5.24
C ALA A 57 4.43 19.60 -4.47
N LEU A 58 5.36 18.74 -4.91
CA LEU A 58 5.60 17.41 -4.36
C LEU A 58 7.02 17.33 -3.82
N LYS A 59 7.18 16.80 -2.61
CA LYS A 59 8.50 16.55 -2.01
C LYS A 59 8.48 15.24 -1.25
N LEU A 60 9.29 14.28 -1.70
CA LEU A 60 9.50 13.02 -0.98
C LEU A 60 10.67 13.18 -0.01
N ASP A 61 10.40 13.06 1.27
CA ASP A 61 11.40 13.05 2.34
C ASP A 61 11.62 11.60 2.82
N PHE A 62 12.88 11.18 2.91
CA PHE A 62 13.29 9.89 3.44
C PHE A 62 14.66 10.00 4.10
N ASP A 63 14.96 9.13 5.07
CA ASP A 63 16.27 9.11 5.72
C ASP A 63 17.30 8.42 4.80
N PRO A 64 18.39 9.11 4.39
CA PRO A 64 19.40 8.56 3.48
C PRO A 64 20.16 7.35 4.03
N TRP A 65 20.05 7.06 5.34
CA TRP A 65 20.70 5.91 5.99
C TRP A 65 19.77 4.71 6.18
N SER A 66 18.54 4.83 5.70
CA SER A 66 17.53 3.79 5.84
C SER A 66 17.77 2.65 4.89
N ASP A 67 17.74 1.41 5.40
CA ASP A 67 17.78 0.16 4.64
C ASP A 67 16.49 -0.04 3.81
N ILE A 68 16.21 0.91 2.92
CA ILE A 68 15.27 0.74 1.84
C ILE A 68 16.00 -0.14 0.83
N ASN A 69 15.92 -1.47 1.02
CA ASN A 69 16.59 -2.42 0.14
C ASN A 69 16.07 -2.28 -1.31
N VAL A 70 16.80 -1.48 -2.08
CA VAL A 70 16.75 -1.33 -3.52
C VAL A 70 18.09 -1.83 -4.02
N THR A 71 18.04 -2.92 -4.78
CA THR A 71 19.18 -3.66 -5.35
C THR A 71 20.24 -4.18 -4.34
N PRO A 72 21.07 -5.17 -4.73
CA PRO A 72 22.12 -5.73 -3.85
C PRO A 72 23.21 -4.73 -3.41
N ASP A 73 23.19 -3.50 -3.95
CA ASP A 73 24.13 -2.41 -3.70
C ASP A 73 23.58 -1.29 -2.81
N SER A 74 22.37 -1.45 -2.25
CA SER A 74 21.78 -0.54 -1.25
C SER A 74 21.58 0.90 -1.74
N SER A 75 21.42 1.13 -3.04
CA SER A 75 21.12 2.45 -3.60
C SER A 75 19.68 2.56 -4.07
N ILE A 76 18.93 3.53 -3.56
CA ILE A 76 17.64 3.94 -4.12
C ILE A 76 17.92 4.66 -5.45
N ASP A 77 17.43 4.12 -6.56
CA ASP A 77 17.52 4.80 -7.85
C ASP A 77 16.34 5.77 -8.07
N GLN A 78 16.46 6.65 -9.06
CA GLN A 78 15.40 7.61 -9.38
C GLN A 78 14.08 6.93 -9.79
N LYS A 79 14.15 5.74 -10.37
CA LYS A 79 12.97 5.00 -10.82
C LYS A 79 12.18 4.47 -9.62
N ASP A 80 12.84 4.06 -8.55
CA ASP A 80 12.16 3.67 -7.31
C ASP A 80 11.51 4.88 -6.64
N ILE A 81 12.20 6.03 -6.60
CA ILE A 81 11.61 7.30 -6.13
C ILE A 81 10.37 7.66 -6.94
N ASP A 82 10.44 7.59 -8.26
CA ASP A 82 9.32 7.90 -9.15
C ASP A 82 8.15 6.93 -8.94
N ALA A 83 8.43 5.64 -8.76
CA ALA A 83 7.42 4.62 -8.54
C ALA A 83 6.73 4.77 -7.17
N ILE A 84 7.49 5.05 -6.11
CA ILE A 84 6.96 5.29 -4.76
C ILE A 84 6.13 6.59 -4.76
N THR A 85 6.62 7.64 -5.42
CA THR A 85 5.90 8.91 -5.54
C THR A 85 4.59 8.72 -6.31
N ALA A 86 4.61 7.97 -7.42
CA ALA A 86 3.41 7.66 -8.18
C ALA A 86 2.39 6.84 -7.36
N LEU A 87 2.85 5.89 -6.54
CA LEU A 87 1.97 5.15 -5.63
C LEU A 87 1.33 6.07 -4.59
N ALA A 88 2.12 6.92 -3.95
CA ALA A 88 1.62 7.85 -2.94
C ALA A 88 0.65 8.88 -3.53
N LEU A 89 0.88 9.35 -4.76
CA LEU A 89 -0.07 10.20 -5.49
C LEU A 89 -1.35 9.45 -5.86
N ALA A 90 -1.24 8.20 -6.31
CA ALA A 90 -2.42 7.38 -6.59
C ALA A 90 -3.26 7.17 -5.31
N TYR A 91 -2.59 7.04 -4.16
CA TYR A 91 -3.25 6.98 -2.85
C TYR A 91 -3.88 8.31 -2.42
N TYR A 92 -3.20 9.43 -2.65
CA TYR A 92 -3.71 10.77 -2.35
C TYR A 92 -5.06 11.07 -3.03
N HIS A 93 -5.25 10.58 -4.26
CA HIS A 93 -6.48 10.73 -5.03
C HIS A 93 -7.55 9.67 -4.73
N GLN A 94 -7.30 8.72 -3.82
CA GLN A 94 -8.32 7.73 -3.45
C GLN A 94 -9.48 8.37 -2.70
N SER A 95 -10.66 7.83 -2.96
CA SER A 95 -11.90 8.17 -2.27
C SER A 95 -12.53 6.95 -1.59
N THR A 96 -12.26 5.75 -2.11
CA THR A 96 -12.74 4.49 -1.56
C THR A 96 -12.15 4.18 -0.18
N ILE A 97 -10.89 4.58 0.05
CA ILE A 97 -10.22 4.43 1.35
C ILE A 97 -10.34 5.77 2.09
N GLY A 98 -11.20 5.79 3.13
CA GLY A 98 -11.46 6.98 3.93
C GLY A 98 -10.21 7.51 4.67
N LEU A 99 -10.26 8.77 5.10
CA LEU A 99 -9.15 9.45 5.79
C LEU A 99 -8.82 8.83 7.16
N GLU A 100 -9.81 8.20 7.78
CA GLU A 100 -9.68 7.44 9.02
C GLU A 100 -8.93 6.11 8.85
N ASN A 101 -8.71 5.70 7.60
CA ASN A 101 -8.09 4.43 7.25
C ASN A 101 -6.74 4.63 6.55
N ALA A 102 -5.88 3.64 6.74
CA ALA A 102 -4.69 3.43 5.96
C ALA A 102 -4.87 2.21 5.04
N ALA A 103 -4.06 2.16 3.98
CA ALA A 103 -4.04 1.05 3.05
C ALA A 103 -2.77 0.23 3.24
N TYR A 104 -2.92 -1.08 3.39
CA TYR A 104 -1.81 -2.02 3.29
C TYR A 104 -1.93 -2.84 2.02
N LEU A 105 -0.98 -2.67 1.10
CA LEU A 105 -0.94 -3.36 -0.19
C LEU A 105 0.11 -4.46 -0.16
N ARG A 106 -0.27 -5.66 -0.56
CA ARG A 106 0.65 -6.79 -0.66
C ARG A 106 0.36 -7.67 -1.86
N HIS A 107 1.41 -8.30 -2.38
CA HIS A 107 1.27 -9.32 -3.40
C HIS A 107 0.87 -10.66 -2.77
N LEU A 108 -0.11 -11.32 -3.39
CA LEU A 108 -0.34 -12.74 -3.21
C LEU A 108 0.25 -13.48 -4.41
N SER A 109 1.38 -14.15 -4.21
CA SER A 109 1.96 -14.99 -5.26
C SER A 109 1.24 -16.34 -5.29
N THR A 110 0.19 -16.44 -6.11
CA THR A 110 -0.54 -17.70 -6.38
C THR A 110 -0.38 -18.11 -7.85
N GLY A 111 0.81 -18.59 -8.22
CA GLY A 111 1.06 -19.15 -9.56
C GLY A 111 1.03 -18.11 -10.69
N GLU A 112 0.11 -18.24 -11.65
CA GLU A 112 0.05 -17.42 -12.88
C GLU A 112 -0.71 -16.09 -12.73
N LEU A 113 -1.34 -15.83 -11.58
CA LEU A 113 -2.15 -14.64 -11.35
C LEU A 113 -1.35 -13.60 -10.56
N ASN A 114 -1.32 -12.37 -11.05
CA ASN A 114 -0.81 -11.23 -10.28
C ASN A 114 -1.97 -10.67 -9.44
N GLN A 115 -2.05 -11.14 -8.20
CA GLN A 115 -3.06 -10.72 -7.23
C GLN A 115 -2.44 -9.75 -6.22
N ILE A 116 -3.12 -8.62 -6.03
CA ILE A 116 -2.83 -7.65 -4.99
C ILE A 116 -3.99 -7.69 -4.01
N VAL A 117 -3.67 -7.76 -2.72
CA VAL A 117 -4.64 -7.51 -1.65
C VAL A 117 -4.39 -6.11 -1.14
N ILE A 118 -5.46 -5.33 -1.05
CA ILE A 118 -5.47 -3.98 -0.47
C ILE A 118 -6.31 -4.08 0.80
N GLU A 119 -5.67 -4.11 1.96
CA GLU A 119 -6.33 -4.20 3.26
C GLU A 119 -6.52 -2.81 3.85
N MET A 120 -7.68 -2.57 4.48
CA MET A 120 -7.90 -1.36 5.26
C MET A 120 -7.45 -1.55 6.70
N TRP A 121 -6.70 -0.57 7.19
CA TRP A 121 -6.14 -0.54 8.53
C TRP A 121 -6.61 0.72 9.25
N ASP A 122 -6.84 0.64 10.57
CA ASP A 122 -7.11 1.82 11.38
C ASP A 122 -5.86 2.72 11.39
N ALA A 123 -6.03 4.00 11.08
CA ALA A 123 -4.93 4.96 10.97
C ALA A 123 -4.47 5.52 12.34
N GLY A 124 -4.94 4.97 13.46
CA GLY A 124 -4.63 5.42 14.82
C GLY A 124 -3.18 5.20 15.28
N GLU A 125 -2.92 5.43 16.57
CA GLU A 125 -1.56 5.36 17.16
C GLU A 125 -0.90 3.98 17.02
N HIS A 126 -1.72 2.93 16.91
CA HIS A 126 -1.27 1.56 16.70
C HIS A 126 -2.01 0.99 15.48
N PRO A 127 -1.44 1.15 14.27
CA PRO A 127 -2.08 0.65 13.07
C PRO A 127 -2.32 -0.86 13.15
N HIS A 128 -3.54 -1.26 12.83
CA HIS A 128 -3.94 -2.66 12.82
C HIS A 128 -5.03 -2.89 11.76
N PRO A 129 -5.13 -4.12 11.22
CA PRO A 129 -6.17 -4.44 10.24
C PRO A 129 -7.57 -4.35 10.89
N LEU A 130 -8.53 -3.74 10.19
CA LEU A 130 -9.90 -3.55 10.68
C LEU A 130 -10.71 -4.84 10.68
N SER A 131 -10.53 -5.68 9.65
CA SER A 131 -11.08 -7.03 9.52
C SER A 131 -10.51 -7.65 8.23
N ILE A 132 -10.47 -8.98 8.12
CA ILE A 132 -10.12 -9.63 6.85
C ILE A 132 -11.17 -9.40 5.74
N PHE A 133 -12.39 -9.02 6.11
CA PHE A 133 -13.48 -8.72 5.16
C PHE A 133 -13.38 -7.30 4.60
N ASP A 134 -12.66 -6.40 5.30
CA ASP A 134 -12.38 -5.03 4.90
C ASP A 134 -11.14 -4.96 4.01
N ALA A 135 -11.11 -5.83 3.00
CA ALA A 135 -10.04 -5.95 2.03
C ALA A 135 -10.58 -6.01 0.60
N PHE A 136 -9.80 -5.47 -0.33
CA PHE A 136 -10.05 -5.53 -1.75
C PHE A 136 -9.08 -6.51 -2.40
N ASP A 137 -9.61 -7.40 -3.22
CA ASP A 137 -8.84 -8.27 -4.08
C ASP A 137 -8.77 -7.67 -5.49
N ALA A 138 -7.58 -7.27 -5.91
CA ALA A 138 -7.29 -6.80 -7.25
C ALA A 138 -6.54 -7.90 -8.01
N ILE A 139 -7.23 -8.51 -8.99
CA ILE A 139 -6.69 -9.62 -9.78
C ILE A 139 -6.40 -9.14 -11.20
N LYS A 140 -5.15 -9.20 -11.63
CA LYS A 140 -4.79 -8.95 -13.04
C LYS A 140 -4.77 -10.25 -13.82
N ARG A 141 -5.59 -10.31 -14.87
CA ARG A 141 -5.57 -11.41 -15.85
C ARG A 141 -4.53 -11.11 -16.93
N LYS A 142 -3.94 -12.16 -17.52
CA LYS A 142 -2.81 -12.05 -18.46
C LYS A 142 -3.10 -11.16 -19.68
N ASP A 143 -4.32 -11.20 -20.19
CA ASP A 143 -4.75 -10.51 -21.40
C ASP A 143 -5.60 -9.26 -21.13
N ASP A 144 -5.66 -8.82 -19.87
CA ASP A 144 -6.43 -7.65 -19.44
C ASP A 144 -5.46 -6.52 -19.04
N PRO A 145 -5.61 -5.31 -19.62
CA PRO A 145 -4.81 -4.16 -19.17
C PRO A 145 -5.06 -3.83 -17.71
N ASP A 146 -6.29 -4.02 -17.21
CA ASP A 146 -6.79 -3.51 -15.93
C ASP A 146 -6.93 -4.64 -14.88
N PHE A 147 -7.17 -4.25 -13.63
CA PHE A 147 -7.46 -5.21 -12.56
C PHE A 147 -8.96 -5.49 -12.48
N TYR A 148 -9.32 -6.72 -12.13
CA TYR A 148 -10.65 -6.99 -11.62
C TYR A 148 -10.61 -6.80 -10.10
N ILE A 149 -11.25 -5.74 -9.59
CA ILE A 149 -11.20 -5.37 -8.17
C ILE A 149 -12.53 -5.71 -7.50
N THR A 150 -12.46 -6.53 -6.46
CA THR A 150 -13.65 -6.95 -5.71
C THR A 150 -13.47 -6.80 -4.21
N LYS A 151 -14.57 -6.61 -3.50
CA LYS A 151 -14.63 -6.73 -2.03
C LYS A 151 -15.69 -7.75 -1.63
N PHE A 152 -15.53 -8.32 -0.44
CA PHE A 152 -16.58 -9.15 0.16
C PHE A 152 -17.68 -8.25 0.73
N ASP A 153 -18.92 -8.55 0.39
CA ASP A 153 -20.10 -7.88 0.92
C ASP A 153 -20.73 -8.79 1.99
N GLU A 154 -20.73 -8.36 3.25
CA GLU A 154 -21.21 -9.20 4.36
C GLU A 154 -22.73 -9.43 4.33
N GLU A 155 -23.49 -8.50 3.76
CA GLU A 155 -24.96 -8.56 3.71
C GLU A 155 -25.41 -9.61 2.71
N THR A 156 -24.84 -9.58 1.51
CA THR A 156 -25.15 -10.51 0.41
C THR A 156 -24.34 -11.81 0.48
N ARG A 157 -23.21 -11.81 1.20
CA ARG A 157 -22.20 -12.87 1.22
C ARG A 157 -21.56 -13.16 -0.13
N ASP A 158 -21.61 -12.19 -1.03
CA ASP A 158 -21.03 -12.27 -2.36
C ASP A 158 -19.84 -11.32 -2.50
N ARG A 159 -19.10 -11.48 -3.59
CA ARG A 159 -18.06 -10.51 -4.00
C ARG A 159 -18.66 -9.52 -4.96
N ILE A 160 -18.51 -8.23 -4.65
CA ILE A 160 -18.97 -7.15 -5.52
C ILE A 160 -17.79 -6.40 -6.11
N GLU A 161 -17.94 -5.94 -7.34
CA GLU A 161 -16.93 -5.14 -8.04
C GLU A 161 -16.86 -3.72 -7.47
N VAL A 162 -15.66 -3.17 -7.39
CA VAL A 162 -15.38 -1.87 -6.76
C VAL A 162 -14.61 -0.96 -7.71
N GLY A 163 -14.83 0.35 -7.58
CA GLY A 163 -14.62 1.36 -8.63
C GLY A 163 -13.18 1.64 -9.09
N ASP A 164 -13.08 2.61 -9.99
CA ASP A 164 -11.88 2.92 -10.79
C ASP A 164 -10.72 3.51 -9.99
N ASP A 165 -10.95 4.13 -8.84
CA ASP A 165 -9.87 4.78 -8.08
C ASP A 165 -8.85 3.75 -7.60
N LEU A 166 -9.29 2.59 -7.10
CA LEU A 166 -8.42 1.50 -6.70
C LEU A 166 -7.60 0.90 -7.88
N GLN A 167 -8.05 1.05 -9.13
CA GLN A 167 -7.27 0.65 -10.32
C GLN A 167 -5.95 1.39 -10.38
N SER A 168 -6.01 2.72 -10.22
CA SER A 168 -4.82 3.58 -10.27
C SER A 168 -3.82 3.20 -9.19
N LEU A 169 -4.32 2.87 -7.99
CA LEU A 169 -3.50 2.42 -6.87
C LEU A 169 -2.84 1.06 -7.17
N ALA A 170 -3.61 0.07 -7.64
CA ALA A 170 -3.09 -1.24 -8.01
C ALA A 170 -2.05 -1.17 -9.15
N HIS A 171 -2.29 -0.35 -10.16
CA HIS A 171 -1.34 -0.11 -11.25
C HIS A 171 -0.05 0.56 -10.80
N ALA A 172 -0.12 1.49 -9.85
CA ALA A 172 1.08 2.10 -9.29
C ALA A 172 1.86 1.09 -8.44
N PHE A 173 1.17 0.28 -7.63
CA PHE A 173 1.79 -0.71 -6.76
C PHE A 173 2.59 -1.77 -7.53
N ILE A 174 2.06 -2.34 -8.62
CA ILE A 174 2.78 -3.38 -9.40
C ILE A 174 4.06 -2.89 -10.08
N LYS A 175 4.27 -1.58 -10.17
CA LYS A 175 5.51 -1.01 -10.72
C LYS A 175 6.65 -1.07 -9.70
N LEU A 176 6.31 -1.20 -8.42
CA LEU A 176 7.28 -1.38 -7.34
C LEU A 176 7.75 -2.83 -7.33
N LYS A 177 9.06 -3.01 -7.30
CA LYS A 177 9.68 -4.33 -7.14
C LYS A 177 10.09 -4.47 -5.68
N LEU A 178 9.15 -4.97 -4.87
CA LEU A 178 9.34 -5.19 -3.44
C LEU A 178 10.09 -6.49 -3.12
#